data_AF-A0A961I0N3-F1
#
_entry.id   AF-A0A961I0N3-F1
#
_cell.length_a   1.000
_cell.length_b   1.000
_cell.length_c   1.000
_cell.angle_alpha   90.00
_cell.angle_beta   90.00
_cell.angle_gamma   90.00
#
_symmetry.space_group_name_H-M   'P 1'
#
loop_
_entity.id
_entity.type
_entity.pdbx_description
1 polymer ?
#
loop_
_entity_poly.entity_id
_entity_poly.type
_entity_poly.pdbx_seq_one_letter_code
_entity_poly.pdbx_strand_id
1 'polypeptide(L)'
;FERAIAAHPDSIPPEEMTILGDVMQTLPETLARLGPVASLIHADLGGHNRKKNDAFARRLSPVVEPCLAPGGLMVSSDRMYFDTLTEQPLPPGAVEGRCFIYRR
;
A
#
# COMPACT_ATOMS: atom_id res chain seq x y z
N PHE A 1 -0.70 -1.23 8.43
CA PHE A 1 -2.16 -1.41 8.39
C PHE A 1 -2.43 -2.89 8.31
N GLU A 2 -3.30 -3.41 9.18
CA GLU A 2 -3.68 -4.82 9.14
C GLU A 2 -5.17 -4.97 9.41
N ARG A 3 -5.80 -6.01 8.85
CA ARG A 3 -7.20 -6.36 9.18
C ARG A 3 -7.30 -7.16 10.48
N ALA A 4 -6.30 -7.98 10.76
CA ALA A 4 -6.19 -8.81 11.95
C ALA A 4 -4.70 -9.08 12.20
N ILE A 5 -4.28 -8.99 13.46
CA ILE A 5 -2.91 -9.29 13.86
C ILE A 5 -2.72 -10.81 13.80
N ALA A 6 -1.93 -11.27 12.85
CA ALA A 6 -1.56 -12.69 12.67
C ALA A 6 -0.05 -12.90 12.59
N ALA A 7 0.74 -11.83 12.79
CA ALA A 7 2.19 -11.89 12.84
C ALA A 7 2.68 -12.66 14.08
N HIS A 8 3.91 -13.17 14.00
CA HIS A 8 4.60 -13.71 15.17
C HIS A 8 4.68 -12.64 16.28
N PRO A 9 4.49 -12.98 17.57
CA PRO A 9 4.49 -12.00 18.66
C PRO A 9 5.69 -11.04 18.65
N ASP A 10 6.89 -11.57 18.39
CA ASP A 10 8.14 -10.78 18.33
C ASP A 10 8.22 -9.84 17.11
N SER A 11 7.26 -9.91 16.18
CA SER A 11 7.18 -9.08 14.97
C SER A 11 6.00 -8.11 15.00
N ILE A 12 5.18 -8.11 16.05
CA ILE A 12 4.07 -7.16 16.20
C ILE A 12 4.66 -5.81 16.61
N PRO A 13 4.45 -4.74 15.83
CA PRO A 13 4.90 -3.41 16.21
C PRO A 13 4.09 -2.87 17.41
N PRO A 14 4.56 -1.80 18.09
CA PRO A 14 3.79 -1.13 19.14
C PRO A 14 2.37 -0.76 18.68
N GLU A 15 1.42 -0.70 19.62
CA GLU A 15 0.01 -0.45 19.33
C GLU A 15 -0.20 0.89 18.60
N GLU A 16 0.53 1.94 19.01
CA GLU A 16 0.47 3.27 18.40
C GLU A 16 1.00 3.31 16.96
N MET A 17 1.78 2.30 16.55
CA MET A 17 2.28 2.13 15.18
C MET A 17 1.39 1.16 14.38
N THR A 18 0.42 0.53 15.02
CA THR A 18 -0.51 -0.42 14.42
C THR A 18 -1.85 0.23 14.15
N ILE A 19 -2.26 0.23 12.88
CA ILE A 19 -3.61 0.67 12.48
C ILE A 19 -4.38 -0.57 12.07
N LEU A 20 -5.29 -0.99 12.95
CA LEU A 20 -6.10 -2.20 12.81
C LEU A 20 -7.48 -1.86 12.22
N GLY A 21 -7.87 -2.54 11.15
CA GLY A 21 -9.18 -2.38 10.51
C GLY A 21 -9.18 -2.63 9.01
N ASP A 22 -10.29 -2.30 8.35
CA ASP A 22 -10.35 -2.31 6.88
C ASP A 22 -9.54 -1.13 6.33
N VAL A 23 -8.58 -1.41 5.44
CA VAL A 23 -7.75 -0.38 4.80
C VAL A 23 -8.59 0.64 4.02
N MET A 24 -9.75 0.23 3.51
CA MET A 24 -10.66 1.14 2.80
C MET A 24 -11.28 2.21 3.71
N GLN A 25 -11.27 2.00 5.03
CA GLN A 25 -11.75 2.95 6.03
C GLN A 25 -10.59 3.64 6.73
N THR A 26 -9.60 2.86 7.16
CA THR A 26 -8.49 3.35 7.97
C THR A 26 -7.51 4.24 7.20
N LEU A 27 -7.34 4.06 5.87
CA LEU A 27 -6.51 4.96 5.07
C LEU A 27 -7.08 6.39 4.99
N PRO A 28 -8.37 6.60 4.64
CA PRO A 28 -8.99 7.92 4.71
C PRO A 28 -8.91 8.58 6.08
N GLU A 29 -9.16 7.83 7.15
CA GLU A 29 -9.06 8.33 8.52
C GLU A 29 -7.61 8.74 8.88
N THR A 30 -6.64 7.94 8.45
CA THR A 30 -5.22 8.24 8.66
C THR A 30 -4.79 9.46 7.87
N LEU A 31 -5.24 9.60 6.62
CA LEU A 31 -5.02 10.78 5.80
C LEU A 31 -5.61 12.03 6.45
N ALA A 32 -6.84 11.95 6.98
CA ALA A 32 -7.47 13.07 7.66
C ALA A 32 -6.71 13.48 8.93
N ARG A 33 -6.11 12.51 9.65
CA ARG A 33 -5.35 12.74 10.88
C ARG A 33 -3.94 13.26 10.66
N LEU A 34 -3.21 12.71 9.68
CA LEU A 34 -1.78 12.93 9.48
C LEU A 34 -1.46 13.78 8.25
N GLY A 35 -2.37 13.87 7.29
CA GLY A 35 -2.12 14.46 5.99
C GLY A 35 -1.29 13.57 5.04
N PRO A 36 -0.92 14.09 3.86
CA PRO A 36 -0.19 13.37 2.83
C PRO A 36 1.31 13.30 3.16
N VAL A 37 1.68 12.57 4.22
CA VAL A 37 3.04 12.58 4.78
C VAL A 37 3.84 11.31 4.50
N ALA A 38 3.24 10.30 3.87
CA ALA A 38 3.92 9.03 3.66
C ALA A 38 5.04 9.17 2.61
N SER A 39 6.29 8.97 3.02
CA SER A 39 7.43 8.91 2.11
C SER A 39 7.53 7.56 1.38
N LEU A 40 7.00 6.50 1.98
CA LEU A 40 6.93 5.15 1.43
C LEU A 40 5.63 4.48 1.87
N ILE A 41 4.94 3.86 0.94
CA ILE A 41 3.85 2.92 1.19
C ILE A 41 4.21 1.59 0.55
N HIS A 42 4.11 0.52 1.32
CA HIS A 42 4.26 -0.85 0.84
C HIS A 42 2.93 -1.59 1.02
N ALA A 43 2.37 -2.15 -0.06
CA ALA A 43 1.12 -2.90 -0.02
C ALA A 43 1.30 -4.32 -0.57
N ASP A 44 1.15 -5.29 0.34
CA ASP A 44 1.06 -6.71 0.02
C ASP A 44 -0.27 -7.25 0.58
N LEU A 45 -1.35 -6.94 -0.13
CA LEU A 45 -2.73 -7.19 0.32
C LEU A 45 -3.43 -8.26 -0.53
N GLY A 46 -2.72 -8.84 -1.49
CA GLY A 46 -3.23 -9.86 -2.39
C GLY A 46 -3.47 -11.19 -1.68
N GLY A 47 -4.54 -11.89 -2.07
CA GLY A 47 -4.76 -13.29 -1.71
C GLY A 47 -4.41 -14.24 -2.86
N HIS A 48 -4.86 -15.49 -2.76
CA HIS A 48 -4.62 -16.53 -3.78
C HIS A 48 -5.37 -16.30 -5.12
N ASN A 49 -6.29 -15.34 -5.19
CA ASN A 49 -7.15 -15.13 -6.37
C ASN A 49 -6.77 -13.83 -7.09
N ARG A 50 -6.02 -13.98 -8.19
CA ARG A 50 -5.55 -12.85 -9.02
C ARG A 50 -6.65 -11.89 -9.47
N LYS A 51 -7.85 -12.38 -9.82
CA LYS A 51 -8.96 -11.50 -10.25
C LYS A 51 -9.49 -10.66 -9.10
N LYS A 52 -9.56 -11.23 -7.90
CA LYS A 52 -9.97 -10.48 -6.70
C LYS A 52 -8.91 -9.46 -6.31
N ASN A 53 -7.63 -9.81 -6.43
CA ASN A 53 -6.53 -8.89 -6.14
C ASN A 53 -6.55 -7.70 -7.10
N ASP A 54 -6.70 -7.93 -8.42
CA ASP A 54 -6.79 -6.85 -9.40
C ASP A 54 -7.96 -5.89 -9.13
N ALA A 55 -9.15 -6.45 -8.88
CA ALA A 55 -10.33 -5.65 -8.56
C ALA A 55 -10.15 -4.86 -7.25
N PHE A 56 -9.44 -5.44 -6.27
CA PHE A 56 -9.12 -4.76 -5.03
C PHE A 56 -8.08 -3.65 -5.24
N ALA A 57 -7.01 -3.91 -6.00
CA ALA A 57 -6.00 -2.91 -6.35
C ALA A 57 -6.61 -1.69 -7.06
N ARG A 58 -7.53 -1.90 -8.00
CA ARG A 58 -8.29 -0.81 -8.66
C ARG A 58 -9.07 0.05 -7.67
N ARG A 59 -9.71 -0.57 -6.67
CA ARG A 59 -10.47 0.15 -5.65
C ARG A 59 -9.57 0.87 -4.65
N LEU A 60 -8.44 0.26 -4.31
CA LEU A 60 -7.52 0.78 -3.31
C LEU A 60 -6.66 1.93 -3.84
N SER A 61 -6.31 1.91 -5.13
CA SER A 61 -5.41 2.90 -5.75
C SER A 61 -5.82 4.36 -5.48
N PRO A 62 -7.06 4.80 -5.76
CA PRO A 62 -7.46 6.19 -5.49
C PRO A 62 -7.52 6.54 -3.99
N VAL A 63 -7.58 5.52 -3.11
CA VAL A 63 -7.62 5.72 -1.65
C VAL A 63 -6.23 5.90 -1.06
N VAL A 64 -5.23 5.17 -1.59
CA VAL A 64 -3.86 5.20 -1.09
C VAL A 64 -3.02 6.31 -1.71
N GLU A 65 -3.31 6.70 -2.96
CA GLU A 65 -2.59 7.74 -3.70
C GLU A 65 -2.48 9.08 -2.96
N PRO A 66 -3.55 9.61 -2.33
CA PRO A 66 -3.48 10.88 -1.61
C PRO A 66 -2.61 10.83 -0.34
N CYS A 67 -2.30 9.64 0.20
CA CYS A 67 -1.50 9.49 1.42
C CYS A 67 -0.01 9.81 1.23
N LEU A 68 0.50 9.74 -0.01
CA LEU A 68 1.92 9.94 -0.30
C LEU A 68 2.32 11.41 -0.20
N ALA A 69 3.48 11.70 0.36
CA ALA A 69 4.12 13.01 0.21
C ALA A 69 4.62 13.22 -1.23
N PRO A 70 4.88 14.46 -1.67
CA PRO A 70 5.58 14.71 -2.93
C PRO A 70 6.92 13.96 -2.99
N GLY A 71 7.18 13.23 -4.07
CA GLY A 71 8.36 12.37 -4.22
C GLY A 71 8.26 11.01 -3.51
N GLY A 72 7.17 10.74 -2.79
CA GLY A 72 6.94 9.48 -2.08
C GLY A 72 6.79 8.29 -3.02
N LEU A 73 7.15 7.11 -2.50
CA LEU A 73 7.10 5.85 -3.25
C LEU A 73 5.94 4.96 -2.81
N MET A 74 5.28 4.35 -3.79
CA MET A 74 4.37 3.22 -3.58
C MET A 74 5.03 1.95 -4.14
N VAL A 75 5.10 0.91 -3.33
CA VAL A 75 5.57 -0.42 -3.72
C VAL A 75 4.44 -1.41 -3.47
N SER A 76 4.09 -2.22 -4.46
CA SER A 76 3.04 -3.23 -4.29
C SER A 76 3.35 -4.53 -5.01
N SER A 77 2.86 -5.64 -4.47
CA SER A 77 2.89 -6.96 -5.11
C SER A 77 1.87 -7.12 -6.23
N ASP A 78 0.84 -6.26 -6.27
CA ASP A 78 -0.17 -6.20 -7.33
C ASP A 78 0.00 -4.92 -8.17
N ARG A 79 -0.41 -4.97 -9.44
CA ARG A 79 -0.41 -3.78 -10.31
C ARG A 79 -1.46 -2.79 -9.82
N MET A 80 -1.04 -1.55 -9.58
CA MET A 80 -1.89 -0.46 -9.10
C MET A 80 -2.34 0.45 -10.24
N TYR A 81 -3.34 1.29 -9.97
CA TYR A 81 -4.09 2.09 -10.94
C TYR A 81 -4.19 3.54 -10.48
N PHE A 82 -3.10 4.27 -10.64
CA PHE A 82 -2.97 5.65 -10.20
C PHE A 82 -3.13 6.63 -11.36
N ASP A 83 -3.69 7.80 -11.06
CA ASP A 83 -3.87 8.85 -12.06
C ASP A 83 -2.64 9.78 -12.14
N THR A 84 -1.95 10.00 -11.03
CA THR A 84 -0.87 10.99 -10.93
C THR A 84 0.52 10.39 -10.70
N LEU A 85 0.61 9.13 -10.25
CA LEU A 85 1.88 8.48 -9.98
C LEU A 85 2.50 7.90 -11.25
N THR A 86 3.83 7.99 -11.35
CA THR A 86 4.60 7.42 -12.46
C THR A 86 5.24 6.10 -12.05
N GLU A 87 5.00 5.03 -12.81
CA GLU A 87 5.67 3.73 -12.64
C GLU A 87 7.18 3.89 -12.83
N GLN A 88 7.96 3.31 -11.91
CA GLN A 88 9.42 3.37 -11.89
C GLN A 88 10.01 2.03 -12.37
N PRO A 89 11.22 2.04 -12.96
CA PRO A 89 11.90 0.81 -13.32
C PRO A 89 12.21 -0.02 -12.08
N LEU A 90 12.18 -1.34 -12.25
CA LEU A 90 12.55 -2.27 -11.18
C LEU A 90 14.06 -2.24 -10.91
N PRO A 91 14.49 -2.34 -9.64
CA PRO A 91 15.89 -2.43 -9.31
C PRO A 91 16.48 -3.78 -9.73
N PRO A 92 17.82 -3.87 -9.90
CA PRO A 92 18.48 -5.14 -10.18
C PRO A 92 18.10 -6.23 -9.17
N GLY A 93 17.77 -7.42 -9.67
CA GLY A 93 17.38 -8.58 -8.85
C GLY A 93 15.89 -8.68 -8.52
N ALA A 94 15.09 -7.66 -8.81
CA ALA A 94 13.64 -7.76 -8.73
C ALA A 94 13.09 -8.59 -9.91
N VAL A 95 12.02 -9.35 -9.64
CA VAL A 95 11.35 -10.18 -10.65
C VAL A 95 10.20 -9.40 -11.26
N GLU A 96 10.20 -9.27 -12.59
CA GLU A 96 9.15 -8.60 -13.32
C GLU A 96 7.76 -9.22 -13.04
N GLY A 97 6.76 -8.36 -12.84
CA GLY A 97 5.39 -8.78 -12.54
C GLY A 97 5.15 -9.32 -11.12
N ARG A 98 6.17 -9.30 -10.24
CA ARG A 98 6.03 -9.66 -8.82
C ARG A 98 5.89 -8.48 -7.89
N CYS A 99 6.54 -7.36 -8.23
CA CYS A 99 6.39 -6.09 -7.55
C CYS A 99 6.31 -4.96 -8.59
N PHE A 100 5.66 -3.88 -8.20
CA PHE A 100 5.50 -2.66 -8.98
C PHE A 100 5.87 -1.48 -8.10
N ILE A 101 6.59 -0.52 -8.68
CA ILE A 101 7.06 0.68 -7.98
C ILE A 101 6.49 1.90 -8.68
N TYR A 102 5.97 2.84 -7.90
CA TYR A 102 5.42 4.09 -8.41
C TYR A 102 5.94 5.25 -7.57
N ARG A 103 6.05 6.44 -8.17
CA ARG A 103 6.45 7.67 -7.48
C ARG A 103 5.42 8.77 -7.72
N ARG A 104 5.06 9.48 -6.65
CA ARG A 104 4.23 10.70 -6.69
C ARG A 104 5.08 11.91 -7.08
#